data_AF-A0AAJ1MPP4-F1
#
_entry.id   AF-A0AAJ1MPP4-F1
#
_cell.length_a   1.000
_cell.length_b   1.000
_cell.length_c   1.000
_cell.angle_alpha   90.00
_cell.angle_beta   90.00
_cell.angle_gamma   90.00
#
_symmetry.space_group_name_H-M   'P 1'
#
loop_
_entity.id
_entity.type
_entity.pdbx_description
1 polymer ?
#
loop_
_entity_poly.entity_id
_entity_poly.type
_entity_poly.pdbx_seq_one_letter_code
_entity_poly.pdbx_strand_id
1 'polypeptide(L)'
;MAKTFHLEPLNRKSFYGKAVVTTDNNISTLRSYETDVATYNHETNEMKVKGWYSATTMRHINAFLDHFGFDTCTKKQLEEQYLRD
;
A
#
# COMPACT_ATOMS: atom_id res chain seq x y z
N MET A 1 -12.58 13.57 8.68
CA MET A 1 -13.37 12.95 7.59
C MET A 1 -12.44 12.05 6.83
N ALA A 2 -12.74 10.76 6.75
CA ALA A 2 -11.93 9.83 5.98
C ALA A 2 -12.05 10.16 4.48
N LYS A 3 -10.92 10.20 3.77
CA LYS A 3 -10.86 10.40 2.32
C LYS A 3 -10.45 9.10 1.65
N THR A 4 -11.16 8.71 0.60
CA THR A 4 -10.89 7.47 -0.13
C THR A 4 -10.62 7.77 -1.60
N PHE A 5 -9.66 7.07 -2.19
CA PHE A 5 -9.35 7.16 -3.61
C PHE A 5 -8.85 5.82 -4.17
N HIS A 6 -8.96 5.66 -5.49
CA HIS A 6 -8.37 4.52 -6.19
C HIS A 6 -6.89 4.75 -6.42
N LEU A 7 -6.07 3.77 -6.07
CA LEU A 7 -4.63 3.84 -6.27
C LEU A 7 -4.29 3.71 -7.76
N GLU A 8 -3.38 4.56 -8.23
CA GLU A 8 -2.87 4.48 -9.60
C GLU A 8 -1.71 3.48 -9.69
N PRO A 9 -1.69 2.61 -10.71
CA PRO A 9 -0.59 1.68 -10.93
C PRO A 9 0.61 2.35 -11.61
N LEU A 10 1.82 1.84 -11.34
CA LEU A 10 3.07 2.33 -11.93
C LEU A 10 3.16 2.14 -13.46
N ASN A 11 2.83 0.93 -13.94
CA ASN A 11 3.05 0.52 -15.34
C ASN A 11 1.77 -0.03 -16.00
N ARG A 12 0.58 0.45 -15.59
CA ARG A 12 -0.72 -0.02 -16.11
C ARG A 12 -1.70 1.14 -16.23
N LYS A 13 -2.85 0.89 -16.86
CA LYS A 13 -3.94 1.89 -16.94
C LYS A 13 -4.69 2.06 -15.61
N SER A 14 -4.98 0.95 -14.92
CA SER A 14 -5.64 0.97 -13.60
C SER A 14 -5.48 -0.39 -12.89
N PHE A 15 -5.81 -0.43 -11.61
CA PHE A 15 -6.05 -1.68 -10.86
C PHE A 15 -7.52 -2.15 -10.93
N TYR A 16 -8.34 -1.56 -11.82
CA TYR A 16 -9.76 -1.90 -11.97
C TYR A 16 -10.54 -1.83 -10.65
N GLY A 17 -10.25 -0.80 -9.82
CA GLY A 17 -10.89 -0.59 -8.53
C GLY A 17 -10.42 -1.51 -7.39
N LYS A 18 -9.50 -2.44 -7.66
CA LYS A 18 -9.04 -3.45 -6.69
C LYS A 18 -7.99 -2.95 -5.70
N ALA A 19 -7.51 -1.72 -5.86
CA ALA A 19 -6.59 -1.09 -4.93
C ALA A 19 -7.16 0.26 -4.53
N VAL A 20 -7.49 0.40 -3.26
CA VAL A 20 -8.15 1.58 -2.70
C VAL A 20 -7.35 2.05 -1.50
N VAL A 21 -7.08 3.34 -1.44
CA VAL A 21 -6.46 3.97 -0.27
C VAL A 21 -7.52 4.74 0.48
N THR A 22 -7.60 4.51 1.78
CA THR A 22 -8.41 5.31 2.68
C THR A 22 -7.49 6.01 3.68
N THR A 23 -7.51 7.33 3.68
CA THR A 23 -6.81 8.17 4.63
C THR A 23 -7.77 8.62 5.71
N ASP A 24 -7.50 8.23 6.95
CA ASP A 24 -8.22 8.71 8.12
C ASP A 24 -7.23 9.29 9.13
N ASN A 25 -7.47 10.54 9.53
CA ASN A 25 -6.53 11.37 10.28
C ASN A 25 -5.14 11.36 9.62
N ASN A 26 -4.15 10.73 10.26
CA ASN A 26 -2.77 10.65 9.78
C ASN A 26 -2.36 9.25 9.35
N ILE A 27 -3.33 8.34 9.15
CA ILE A 27 -3.07 6.98 8.68
C ILE A 27 -3.71 6.78 7.32
N SER A 28 -2.90 6.42 6.33
CA SER A 28 -3.41 5.93 5.04
C SER A 28 -3.35 4.42 5.00
N THR A 29 -4.47 3.76 4.73
CA THR A 29 -4.58 2.31 4.64
C THR A 29 -4.83 1.89 3.20
N LEU A 30 -3.99 0.99 2.69
CA LEU A 30 -4.18 0.31 1.41
C LEU A 30 -5.04 -0.93 1.60
N ARG A 31 -6.20 -0.93 0.95
CA ARG A 31 -7.03 -2.12 0.75
C ARG A 31 -6.79 -2.69 -0.63
N SER A 32 -6.33 -3.94 -0.68
CA SER A 32 -6.17 -4.73 -1.90
C SER A 32 -7.29 -5.76 -1.96
N TYR A 33 -8.15 -5.65 -2.96
CA TYR A 33 -9.44 -6.34 -3.03
C TYR A 33 -10.28 -5.98 -1.79
N GLU A 34 -10.43 -6.92 -0.86
CA GLU A 34 -11.22 -6.76 0.36
C GLU A 34 -10.34 -6.75 1.62
N THR A 35 -9.02 -6.90 1.47
CA THR A 35 -8.07 -7.07 2.57
C THR A 35 -7.18 -5.85 2.72
N ASP A 36 -7.00 -5.37 3.95
CA ASP A 36 -6.04 -4.31 4.26
C ASP A 36 -4.63 -4.91 4.29
N VAL A 37 -3.76 -4.41 3.41
CA VAL A 37 -2.44 -5.01 3.17
C VAL A 37 -1.29 -4.10 3.57
N ALA A 38 -1.49 -2.79 3.60
CA ALA A 38 -0.46 -1.84 4.04
C ALA A 38 -1.07 -0.62 4.71
N THR A 39 -0.28 0.02 5.56
CA THR A 39 -0.61 1.28 6.22
C THR A 39 0.59 2.21 6.24
N TYR A 40 0.35 3.49 6.00
CA TYR A 40 1.35 4.55 6.11
C TYR A 40 0.92 5.52 7.21
N ASN A 41 1.79 5.73 8.19
CA ASN A 41 1.63 6.75 9.21
C ASN A 41 2.36 8.03 8.79
N HIS A 42 1.59 9.08 8.51
CA HIS A 42 2.08 10.38 8.08
C HIS A 42 2.79 11.16 9.19
N GLU A 43 2.51 10.88 10.47
CA GLU A 43 3.19 11.53 11.60
C GLU A 43 4.58 10.96 11.85
N THR A 44 4.71 9.63 11.87
CA THR A 44 5.97 8.94 12.16
C THR A 44 6.80 8.65 10.91
N ASN A 45 6.26 8.94 9.73
CA ASN A 45 6.79 8.56 8.43
C ASN A 45 7.08 7.04 8.33
N GLU A 46 6.25 6.22 8.98
CA GLU A 46 6.43 4.77 9.00
C GLU A 46 5.47 4.06 8.04
N MET A 47 6.04 3.25 7.16
CA MET A 47 5.30 2.29 6.36
C MET A 47 5.23 0.94 7.08
N LYS A 48 4.07 0.31 7.09
CA LYS A 48 3.87 -1.05 7.62
C LYS A 48 3.08 -1.86 6.62
N VAL A 49 3.48 -3.11 6.43
CA VAL A 49 2.79 -4.02 5.53
C VAL A 49 2.34 -5.24 6.33
N LYS A 50 1.04 -5.54 6.29
CA LYS A 50 0.37 -6.52 7.17
C LYS A 50 0.50 -7.97 6.72
N GLY A 51 1.12 -8.22 5.57
CA GLY A 51 1.33 -9.58 5.02
C GLY A 51 0.45 -9.95 3.82
N TRP A 52 0.77 -11.13 3.26
CA TRP A 52 0.16 -11.84 2.11
C TRP A 52 0.42 -11.25 0.70
N TYR A 53 1.59 -11.59 0.14
CA TYR A 53 2.08 -11.03 -1.14
C TYR A 53 1.97 -12.01 -2.30
N SER A 54 0.73 -12.26 -2.73
CA SER A 54 0.51 -12.68 -4.11
C SER A 54 1.19 -11.68 -5.07
N ALA A 55 1.52 -12.12 -6.29
CA ALA A 55 2.12 -11.24 -7.29
C ALA A 55 1.24 -10.00 -7.61
N THR A 56 -0.06 -10.06 -7.38
CA THR A 56 -0.97 -8.91 -7.55
C THR A 56 -0.90 -7.96 -6.37
N THR A 57 -0.98 -8.48 -5.14
CA THR A 57 -0.87 -7.66 -3.91
C THR A 57 0.45 -6.89 -3.86
N MET A 58 1.54 -7.54 -4.29
CA MET A 58 2.86 -6.93 -4.31
C MET A 58 2.93 -5.71 -5.25
N ARG A 59 2.21 -5.75 -6.38
CA ARG A 59 2.09 -4.59 -7.29
C ARG A 59 1.27 -3.46 -6.67
N HIS A 60 0.21 -3.78 -5.92
CA HIS A 60 -0.57 -2.77 -5.20
C HIS A 60 0.27 -2.08 -4.13
N ILE A 61 1.06 -2.85 -3.38
CA ILE A 61 1.95 -2.31 -2.34
C ILE A 61 3.04 -1.43 -2.95
N ASN A 62 3.69 -1.84 -4.04
CA ASN A 62 4.69 -1.00 -4.69
C ASN A 62 4.12 0.30 -5.26
N ALA A 63 2.92 0.26 -5.83
CA ALA A 63 2.24 1.48 -6.25
C ALA A 63 1.90 2.40 -5.05
N PHE A 64 1.63 1.82 -3.87
CA PHE A 64 1.33 2.57 -2.67
C PHE A 64 2.58 3.20 -2.04
N LEU A 65 3.69 2.45 -2.02
CA LEU A 65 5.01 2.96 -1.64
C LEU A 65 5.38 4.17 -2.50
N ASP A 66 5.35 3.99 -3.82
CA ASP A 66 5.68 5.03 -4.79
C ASP A 66 4.79 6.27 -4.64
N HIS A 67 3.48 6.08 -4.47
CA HIS A 67 2.53 7.18 -4.26
C HIS A 67 2.88 8.07 -3.05
N PHE A 68 3.45 7.50 -1.99
CA PHE A 68 3.87 8.24 -0.79
C PHE A 68 5.37 8.58 -0.80
N GLY A 69 6.07 8.39 -1.93
CA GLY A 69 7.47 8.77 -2.09
C GLY A 69 8.47 7.79 -1.50
N PHE A 70 8.07 6.53 -1.28
CA PHE A 70 8.95 5.45 -0.86
C PHE A 70 9.44 4.65 -2.07
N ASP A 71 10.64 4.09 -1.97
CA ASP A 71 11.16 3.20 -2.99
C ASP A 71 10.34 1.92 -3.09
N THR A 72 10.06 1.49 -4.33
CA THR A 72 9.44 0.18 -4.57
C THR A 72 10.36 -0.95 -4.10
N CYS A 73 9.75 -2.02 -3.60
CA CYS A 73 10.49 -3.13 -3.00
C CYS A 73 10.22 -4.45 -3.74
N THR A 74 11.20 -5.36 -3.66
CA THR A 74 10.99 -6.78 -3.96
C THR A 74 10.23 -7.45 -2.81
N LYS A 75 9.68 -8.64 -3.05
CA LYS A 75 9.01 -9.44 -2.01
C LYS A 75 9.87 -9.59 -0.75
N LYS A 76 11.13 -9.95 -0.93
CA LYS A 76 12.09 -10.17 0.16
C LYS A 76 12.32 -8.89 0.97
N GLN A 77 12.49 -7.75 0.30
CA GLN A 77 12.66 -6.46 0.98
C GLN A 77 11.41 -6.05 1.76
N LEU A 78 10.21 -6.29 1.22
CA LEU A 78 8.96 -6.03 1.94
C LEU A 78 8.87 -6.87 3.22
N GLU A 79 9.23 -8.14 3.14
CA GLU A 79 9.25 -9.07 4.28
C GLU A 79 10.29 -8.68 5.34
N GLU A 80 11.47 -8.21 4.93
CA GLU A 80 12.54 -7.83 5.85
C GLU A 80 12.36 -6.44 6.48
N GLN A 81 11.82 -5.48 5.74
CA GLN A 81 11.80 -4.06 6.14
C GLN A 81 10.46 -3.62 6.75
N TYR A 82 9.36 -4.18 6.28
CA TYR A 82 8.04 -3.62 6.54
C TYR A 82 7.01 -4.61 7.10
N LEU A 83 7.32 -5.90 7.11
CA LEU A 83 6.47 -6.88 7.79
C LEU A 83 6.54 -6.65 9.30
N ARG A 84 5.41 -6.31 9.90
CA ARG A 84 5.27 -6.23 11.36
C ARG A 84 3.98 -6.96 11.75
N ASP A 85 4.11 -7.88 12.69
CA ASP A 85 3.03 -8.71 13.24
C ASP A 85 2.03 -7.88 14.06
#